data_AF-A0AA47EL70-F1
#
_entry.id   AF-A0AA47EL70-F1
#
_cell.length_a   1.000
_cell.length_b   1.000
_cell.length_c   1.000
_cell.angle_alpha   90.00
_cell.angle_beta   90.00
_cell.angle_gamma   90.00
#
_symmetry.space_group_name_H-M   'P 1'
#
loop_
_entity.id
_entity.type
_entity.pdbx_description
1 polymer ?
#
loop_
_entity_poly.entity_id
_entity_poly.type
_entity_poly.pdbx_seq_one_letter_code
_entity_poly.pdbx_strand_id
1 'polypeptide(L)'
;MGNEKEYLSKMSDTYVKAHGDLFLKIYSNEFRDDTLKNKVKALKFEKISLEFIDIIDKSIKASNKLMHFAVDDTKEVSQYYNKYRGQLDQVQNCSKCECIDCAYECNFSSCGNCLSGCRVKNCDKKENCIIESTKTLELYDENKERNVEFEILAIVESKSYDKKYILLQEKENEDNKQMYIMTDGLSDTEYINIENEEELENIAGLFMES
;
A
#
# COMPACT_ATOMS: atom_id res chain seq x y z
N MET A 1 -12.15 -28.62 5.00
CA MET A 1 -12.96 -28.41 3.78
C MET A 1 -13.81 -27.14 3.82
N GLY A 2 -14.66 -26.88 4.83
CA GLY A 2 -15.45 -25.63 4.89
C GLY A 2 -14.61 -24.35 4.98
N ASN A 3 -13.57 -24.35 5.81
CA ASN A 3 -12.70 -23.18 6.04
C ASN A 3 -11.85 -22.80 4.81
N GLU A 4 -11.43 -23.79 4.03
CA GLU A 4 -10.53 -23.60 2.88
C GLU A 4 -11.24 -23.00 1.67
N LYS A 5 -12.42 -23.55 1.33
CA LYS A 5 -13.25 -22.99 0.27
C LYS A 5 -13.73 -21.58 0.62
N GLU A 6 -14.13 -21.35 1.86
CA GLU A 6 -14.53 -20.02 2.33
C GLU A 6 -13.36 -19.01 2.24
N TYR A 7 -12.15 -19.44 2.63
CA TYR A 7 -10.94 -18.64 2.50
C TYR A 7 -10.64 -18.27 1.04
N LEU A 8 -10.67 -19.25 0.12
CA LEU A 8 -10.43 -19.02 -1.30
C LEU A 8 -11.50 -18.12 -1.93
N SER A 9 -12.78 -18.30 -1.57
CA SER A 9 -13.85 -17.42 -2.04
C SER A 9 -13.65 -15.97 -1.57
N LYS A 10 -13.35 -15.75 -0.29
CA LYS A 10 -13.06 -14.41 0.25
C LYS A 10 -11.86 -13.77 -0.44
N MET A 11 -10.83 -14.56 -0.73
CA MET A 11 -9.66 -14.10 -1.46
C MET A 11 -10.02 -13.72 -2.91
N SER A 12 -10.78 -14.57 -3.61
CA SER A 12 -11.26 -14.29 -4.97
C SER A 12 -12.05 -12.98 -5.01
N ASP A 13 -13.05 -12.83 -4.12
CA ASP A 13 -13.88 -11.62 -4.04
C ASP A 13 -13.02 -10.36 -3.84
N THR A 14 -11.99 -10.46 -2.98
CA THR A 14 -11.10 -9.34 -2.70
C THR A 14 -10.31 -8.93 -3.95
N TYR A 15 -9.73 -9.89 -4.67
CA TYR A 15 -8.88 -9.60 -5.82
C TYR A 15 -9.66 -9.29 -7.09
N VAL A 16 -10.82 -9.92 -7.32
CA VAL A 16 -11.75 -9.57 -8.40
C VAL A 16 -12.24 -8.13 -8.24
N LYS A 17 -12.64 -7.75 -7.02
CA LYS A 17 -13.05 -6.38 -6.73
C LYS A 17 -11.90 -5.40 -6.93
N ALA A 18 -10.73 -5.65 -6.35
CA ALA A 18 -9.58 -4.78 -6.50
C ALA A 18 -9.17 -4.61 -7.97
N HIS A 19 -9.19 -5.70 -8.74
CA HIS A 19 -8.92 -5.67 -10.17
C HIS A 19 -9.95 -4.83 -10.92
N GLY A 20 -11.24 -5.06 -10.70
CA GLY A 20 -12.31 -4.30 -11.33
C GLY A 20 -12.23 -2.81 -11.01
N ASP A 21 -12.10 -2.48 -9.72
CA ASP A 21 -11.98 -1.09 -9.25
C ASP A 21 -10.76 -0.39 -9.83
N LEU A 22 -9.64 -1.09 -9.99
CA LEU A 22 -8.42 -0.49 -10.50
C LEU A 22 -8.43 -0.36 -12.02
N PHE A 23 -8.57 -1.48 -12.73
CA PHE A 23 -8.33 -1.54 -14.16
C PHE A 23 -9.56 -1.06 -14.93
N LEU A 24 -10.80 -1.38 -14.53
CA LEU A 24 -11.98 -0.95 -15.29
C LEU A 24 -12.24 0.55 -15.14
N LYS A 25 -12.10 1.12 -13.93
CA LYS A 25 -12.24 2.58 -13.74
C LYS A 25 -11.21 3.35 -14.55
N ILE A 26 -9.96 2.87 -14.56
CA ILE A 26 -8.91 3.49 -15.35
C ILE A 26 -9.16 3.30 -16.85
N TYR A 27 -9.68 2.17 -17.31
CA TYR A 27 -10.02 1.97 -18.73
C TYR A 27 -11.20 2.81 -19.21
N SER A 28 -12.13 3.19 -18.33
CA SER A 28 -13.22 4.12 -18.67
C SER A 28 -12.78 5.58 -18.81
N ASN A 29 -11.62 5.94 -18.24
CA ASN A 29 -10.95 7.21 -18.53
C ASN A 29 -10.02 6.98 -19.74
N GLU A 30 -10.18 7.74 -20.82
CA GLU A 30 -9.61 7.44 -22.16
C GLU A 30 -8.07 7.42 -22.32
N PHE A 31 -7.27 7.22 -21.26
CA PHE A 31 -5.81 7.32 -21.34
C PHE A 31 -5.10 6.00 -20.99
N ARG A 32 -4.66 5.31 -22.04
CA ARG A 32 -3.67 4.21 -22.03
C ARG A 32 -2.26 4.72 -22.38
N ASP A 33 -1.93 5.98 -22.10
CA ASP A 33 -0.55 6.43 -22.33
C ASP A 33 0.39 5.90 -21.24
N ASP A 34 1.68 5.83 -21.54
CA ASP A 34 2.68 5.36 -20.58
C ASP A 34 2.82 6.30 -19.37
N THR A 35 2.32 7.53 -19.46
CA THR A 35 2.30 8.52 -18.38
C THR A 35 1.48 8.01 -17.21
N LEU A 36 0.25 7.54 -17.44
CA LEU A 36 -0.62 7.06 -16.37
C LEU A 36 -0.09 5.75 -15.75
N LYS A 37 0.49 4.86 -16.54
CA LYS A 37 1.16 3.64 -16.02
C LYS A 37 2.36 3.94 -15.15
N ASN A 38 3.07 5.04 -15.44
CA ASN A 38 4.18 5.48 -14.62
C ASN A 38 3.71 6.14 -13.32
N LYS A 39 2.55 6.81 -13.31
CA LYS A 39 1.94 7.33 -12.08
C LYS A 39 1.28 6.22 -11.24
N VAL A 40 0.43 5.39 -11.82
CA VAL A 40 -0.27 4.33 -11.10
C VAL A 40 0.48 3.01 -11.26
N LYS A 41 1.44 2.76 -10.36
CA LYS A 41 2.35 1.59 -10.42
C LYS A 41 1.62 0.25 -10.61
N ALA A 42 0.47 0.07 -9.97
CA ALA A 42 -0.31 -1.17 -10.06
C ALA A 42 -0.82 -1.48 -11.48
N LEU A 43 -0.89 -0.49 -12.39
CA LEU A 43 -1.25 -0.71 -13.78
C LEU A 43 -0.27 -1.65 -14.51
N LYS A 44 0.99 -1.72 -14.04
CA LYS A 44 2.01 -2.64 -14.57
C LYS A 44 1.75 -4.10 -14.17
N PHE A 45 0.84 -4.36 -13.24
CA PHE A 45 0.59 -5.67 -12.64
C PHE A 45 -0.75 -6.29 -13.04
N GLU A 46 -1.42 -5.75 -14.06
CA GLU A 46 -2.70 -6.26 -14.58
C GLU A 46 -2.67 -7.76 -14.84
N LYS A 47 -1.66 -8.22 -15.59
CA LYS A 47 -1.50 -9.63 -15.96
C LYS A 47 -1.33 -10.52 -14.73
N ILE A 48 -0.52 -10.08 -13.76
CA ILE A 48 -0.28 -10.81 -12.51
C ILE A 48 -1.59 -10.95 -11.72
N SER A 49 -2.37 -9.87 -11.64
CA SER A 49 -3.66 -9.87 -10.94
C SER A 49 -4.68 -10.79 -11.62
N LEU A 50 -4.78 -10.76 -12.95
CA LEU A 50 -5.70 -11.64 -13.70
C LEU A 50 -5.32 -13.12 -13.58
N GLU A 51 -4.03 -13.44 -13.72
CA GLU A 51 -3.52 -14.80 -13.54
C GLU A 51 -3.82 -15.33 -12.13
N PHE A 52 -3.65 -14.49 -11.11
CA PHE A 52 -3.94 -14.90 -9.73
C PHE A 52 -5.42 -15.21 -9.51
N ILE A 53 -6.32 -14.38 -10.05
CA ILE A 53 -7.78 -14.63 -10.01
C ILE A 53 -8.12 -15.97 -10.68
N ASP A 54 -7.55 -16.25 -11.86
CA ASP A 54 -7.79 -17.51 -12.58
C ASP A 54 -7.28 -18.73 -11.79
N ILE A 55 -6.13 -18.63 -11.11
CA ILE A 55 -5.61 -19.69 -10.23
C ILE A 55 -6.57 -19.95 -9.08
N ILE A 56 -7.06 -18.90 -8.39
CA ILE A 56 -8.03 -19.07 -7.29
C ILE A 56 -9.32 -19.73 -7.79
N ASP A 57 -9.85 -19.28 -8.94
CA ASP A 57 -11.07 -19.84 -9.53
C ASP A 57 -10.92 -21.31 -9.92
N LYS A 58 -9.75 -21.69 -10.45
CA LYS A 58 -9.42 -23.10 -10.73
C LYS A 58 -9.39 -23.93 -9.45
N SER A 59 -8.75 -23.44 -8.39
CA SER A 59 -8.72 -24.10 -7.07
C SER A 59 -10.11 -24.26 -6.47
N ILE A 60 -10.97 -23.23 -6.52
CA ILE A 60 -12.37 -23.33 -6.07
C ILE A 60 -13.13 -24.39 -6.87
N LYS A 61 -12.97 -24.42 -8.21
CA LYS A 61 -13.62 -25.42 -9.08
C LYS A 61 -13.11 -26.84 -8.82
N ALA A 62 -11.82 -27.01 -8.55
CA ALA A 62 -11.21 -28.29 -8.19
C ALA A 62 -11.76 -28.83 -6.87
N SER A 63 -11.86 -27.97 -5.84
CA SER A 63 -12.41 -28.33 -4.52
C SER A 63 -13.87 -28.83 -4.56
N ASN A 64 -14.63 -28.49 -5.61
CA ASN A 64 -16.02 -28.94 -5.82
C ASN A 64 -16.12 -30.35 -6.45
N LYS A 65 -15.02 -30.92 -6.97
CA LYS A 65 -15.03 -32.26 -7.57
C LYS A 65 -14.76 -33.31 -6.49
N LEU A 66 -15.71 -34.23 -6.31
CA LEU A 66 -15.71 -35.36 -5.35
C LEU A 66 -14.52 -36.35 -5.43
N MET A 67 -13.54 -36.16 -6.32
CA MET A 67 -12.36 -37.02 -6.44
C MET A 67 -11.14 -36.37 -5.78
N HIS A 68 -11.00 -36.59 -4.48
CA HIS A 68 -9.79 -36.27 -3.73
C HIS A 68 -8.67 -37.25 -4.08
N PHE A 69 -7.91 -36.95 -5.13
CA PHE A 69 -6.47 -37.21 -5.04
C PHE A 69 -5.88 -36.08 -4.19
N ALA A 70 -4.94 -36.39 -3.31
CA ALA A 70 -4.36 -35.51 -2.29
C ALA A 70 -3.52 -34.35 -2.87
N VAL A 71 -4.12 -33.56 -3.77
CA VAL A 71 -3.60 -32.29 -4.23
C VAL A 71 -4.10 -31.25 -3.25
N ASP A 72 -3.17 -30.56 -2.61
CA ASP A 72 -3.47 -29.39 -1.79
C ASP A 72 -3.92 -28.26 -2.74
N ASP A 73 -5.24 -28.08 -2.85
CA ASP A 73 -5.88 -27.12 -3.76
C ASP A 73 -5.47 -25.66 -3.44
N THR A 74 -4.89 -25.40 -2.27
CA THR A 74 -4.36 -24.08 -1.88
C THR A 74 -2.88 -23.88 -2.15
N LYS A 75 -2.14 -24.94 -2.48
CA LYS A 75 -0.69 -24.85 -2.66
C LYS A 75 -0.31 -23.93 -3.80
N GLU A 76 -0.96 -24.06 -4.95
CA GLU A 76 -0.68 -23.22 -6.13
C GLU A 76 -1.02 -21.75 -5.86
N VAL A 77 -2.18 -21.50 -5.22
CA VAL A 77 -2.60 -20.15 -4.77
C VAL A 77 -1.55 -19.55 -3.85
N SER A 78 -1.12 -20.28 -2.83
CA SER A 78 -0.14 -19.82 -1.85
C SER A 78 1.23 -19.56 -2.49
N GLN A 79 1.67 -20.43 -3.40
CA GLN A 79 2.93 -20.27 -4.12
C GLN A 79 2.92 -19.04 -5.03
N TYR A 80 1.83 -18.83 -5.78
CA TYR A 80 1.70 -17.66 -6.65
C TYR A 80 1.63 -16.37 -5.84
N TYR A 81 0.82 -16.36 -4.76
CA TYR A 81 0.72 -15.22 -3.86
C TYR A 81 2.08 -14.88 -3.26
N ASN A 82 2.80 -15.84 -2.70
CA ASN A 82 4.11 -15.59 -2.11
C ASN A 82 5.14 -15.10 -3.14
N LYS A 83 5.08 -15.59 -4.38
CA LYS A 83 5.96 -15.15 -5.47
C LYS A 83 5.71 -13.70 -5.88
N TYR A 84 4.45 -13.25 -5.89
CA TYR A 84 4.06 -11.93 -6.40
C TYR A 84 3.38 -11.05 -5.35
N ARG A 85 3.68 -11.31 -4.08
CA ARG A 85 3.00 -10.69 -2.93
C ARG A 85 3.01 -9.17 -3.03
N GLY A 86 4.19 -8.58 -3.27
CA GLY A 86 4.32 -7.11 -3.38
C GLY A 86 3.50 -6.51 -4.52
N GLN A 87 3.39 -7.19 -5.66
CA GLN A 87 2.59 -6.74 -6.80
C GLN A 87 1.09 -6.85 -6.51
N LEU A 88 0.66 -7.96 -5.91
CA LEU A 88 -0.73 -8.21 -5.55
C LEU A 88 -1.21 -7.28 -4.43
N ASP A 89 -0.38 -7.06 -3.41
CA ASP A 89 -0.62 -6.07 -2.36
C ASP A 89 -0.73 -4.66 -2.95
N GLN A 90 0.12 -4.32 -3.93
CA GLN A 90 0.04 -3.03 -4.60
C GLN A 90 -1.26 -2.84 -5.39
N VAL A 91 -1.79 -3.91 -6.01
CA VAL A 91 -3.10 -3.87 -6.69
C VAL A 91 -4.21 -3.54 -5.69
N GLN A 92 -4.22 -4.20 -4.53
CA GLN A 92 -5.20 -3.93 -3.48
C GLN A 92 -5.07 -2.51 -2.90
N ASN A 93 -3.85 -2.04 -2.69
CA ASN A 93 -3.60 -0.71 -2.16
C ASN A 93 -4.05 0.37 -3.14
N CYS A 94 -3.70 0.23 -4.43
CA CYS A 94 -4.11 1.18 -5.45
C CYS A 94 -5.63 1.17 -5.69
N SER A 95 -6.30 0.01 -5.62
CA SER A 95 -7.75 -0.06 -5.81
C SER A 95 -8.53 0.64 -4.69
N LYS A 96 -7.91 0.85 -3.52
CA LYS A 96 -8.47 1.56 -2.36
C LYS A 96 -7.90 2.97 -2.20
N CYS A 97 -7.07 3.43 -3.14
CA CYS A 97 -6.42 4.72 -3.06
C CYS A 97 -7.43 5.82 -3.41
N GLU A 98 -7.52 6.87 -2.58
CA GLU A 98 -8.42 7.99 -2.85
C GLU A 98 -8.07 8.74 -4.15
N CYS A 99 -6.79 8.68 -4.51
CA CYS A 99 -6.24 9.36 -5.68
C CYS A 99 -6.56 8.68 -7.02
N ILE A 100 -7.16 7.48 -7.02
CA ILE A 100 -7.29 6.68 -8.25
C ILE A 100 -8.03 7.42 -9.37
N ASP A 101 -9.05 8.19 -9.02
CA ASP A 101 -9.89 8.91 -9.97
C ASP A 101 -9.25 10.21 -10.50
N CYS A 102 -8.22 10.74 -9.83
CA CYS A 102 -7.53 11.97 -10.23
C CYS A 102 -6.03 11.78 -10.49
N ALA A 103 -5.54 10.53 -10.53
CA ALA A 103 -4.11 10.25 -10.63
C ALA A 103 -3.43 10.89 -11.86
N TYR A 104 -4.17 11.04 -12.96
CA TYR A 104 -3.66 11.67 -14.18
C TYR A 104 -3.31 13.15 -13.97
N GLU A 105 -4.21 13.91 -13.34
CA GLU A 105 -4.11 15.36 -13.11
C GLU A 105 -3.44 15.70 -11.77
N CYS A 106 -3.08 14.69 -10.98
CA CYS A 106 -2.52 14.88 -9.66
C CYS A 106 -1.12 15.53 -9.74
N ASN A 107 -0.97 16.60 -8.95
CA ASN A 107 0.25 17.40 -8.80
C ASN A 107 1.09 16.97 -7.59
N PHE A 108 0.66 15.98 -6.82
CA PHE A 108 1.46 15.38 -5.74
C PHE A 108 2.36 14.29 -6.30
N SER A 109 3.56 14.16 -5.74
CA SER A 109 4.47 13.08 -6.12
C SER A 109 3.95 11.71 -5.64
N SER A 110 3.24 11.68 -4.51
CA SER A 110 2.80 10.47 -3.79
C SER A 110 1.84 9.57 -4.56
N CYS A 111 0.86 10.10 -5.30
CA CYS A 111 -0.03 9.24 -6.10
C CYS A 111 0.71 8.58 -7.27
N GLY A 112 1.75 9.25 -7.78
CA GLY A 112 2.65 8.76 -8.84
C GLY A 112 3.76 7.82 -8.36
N ASN A 113 4.13 7.93 -7.07
CA ASN A 113 5.28 7.29 -6.47
C ASN A 113 4.92 6.48 -5.22
N CYS A 114 3.65 6.05 -5.05
CA CYS A 114 3.24 5.29 -3.88
C CYS A 114 4.23 4.15 -3.64
N LEU A 115 4.93 4.26 -2.51
CA LEU A 115 5.87 3.27 -2.06
C LEU A 115 5.15 1.93 -1.96
N SER A 116 5.86 0.84 -2.25
CA SER A 116 5.27 -0.50 -2.13
C SER A 116 4.69 -0.67 -0.73
N GLY A 117 3.45 -1.16 -0.61
CA GLY A 117 2.79 -1.31 0.70
C GLY A 117 2.18 -0.03 1.26
N CYS A 118 2.11 1.06 0.49
CA CYS A 118 1.48 2.31 0.90
C CYS A 118 0.31 2.67 -0.02
N ARG A 119 -0.64 3.47 0.51
CA ARG A 119 -1.69 4.12 -0.29
C ARG A 119 -2.03 5.49 0.29
N VAL A 120 -2.53 6.39 -0.56
CA VAL A 120 -3.13 7.65 -0.10
C VAL A 120 -4.46 7.33 0.57
N LYS A 121 -4.54 7.68 1.86
CA LYS A 121 -5.72 7.53 2.71
C LYS A 121 -6.60 8.78 2.66
N ASN A 122 -5.97 9.96 2.67
CA ASN A 122 -6.65 11.26 2.60
C ASN A 122 -5.86 12.25 1.69
N CYS A 123 -6.52 13.04 0.85
CA CYS A 123 -5.88 14.10 0.07
C CYS A 123 -6.81 15.30 -0.15
N ASP A 124 -6.35 16.49 0.27
CA ASP A 124 -7.10 17.75 0.09
C ASP A 124 -6.99 18.34 -1.34
N LYS A 125 -6.22 17.67 -2.21
CA LYS A 125 -5.91 18.03 -3.61
C LYS A 125 -5.21 19.38 -3.78
N LYS A 126 -4.82 20.04 -2.70
CA LYS A 126 -4.20 21.37 -2.69
C LYS A 126 -2.83 21.30 -2.04
N GLU A 127 -2.82 21.12 -0.72
CA GLU A 127 -1.65 21.31 0.13
C GLU A 127 -1.11 20.01 0.70
N ASN A 128 -1.98 19.10 1.15
CA ASN A 128 -1.55 17.93 1.91
C ASN A 128 -2.11 16.60 1.36
N CYS A 129 -1.29 15.58 1.47
CA CYS A 129 -1.64 14.20 1.15
C CYS A 129 -1.16 13.28 2.29
N ILE A 130 -2.10 12.55 2.89
CA ILE A 130 -1.85 11.60 3.98
C ILE A 130 -1.82 10.18 3.41
N ILE A 131 -0.74 9.48 3.70
CA ILE A 131 -0.42 8.17 3.17
C ILE A 131 -0.34 7.20 4.34
N GLU A 132 -1.09 6.11 4.27
CA GLU A 132 -0.93 4.99 5.19
C GLU A 132 0.06 3.96 4.61
N SER A 133 0.71 3.22 5.50
CA SER A 133 1.70 2.21 5.15
C SER A 133 1.50 0.96 5.98
N THR A 134 1.62 -0.21 5.35
CA THR A 134 1.66 -1.50 6.06
C THR A 134 3.09 -1.95 6.37
N LYS A 135 4.08 -1.08 6.11
CA LYS A 135 5.49 -1.39 6.33
C LYS A 135 5.93 -0.99 7.72
N THR A 136 6.99 -1.64 8.16
CA THR A 136 7.73 -1.32 9.37
C THR A 136 9.13 -0.86 8.98
N LEU A 137 9.72 -0.03 9.84
CA LEU A 137 11.10 0.42 9.72
C LEU A 137 11.92 -0.17 10.86
N GLU A 138 13.19 -0.42 10.59
CA GLU A 138 14.16 -0.80 11.62
C GLU A 138 15.18 0.33 11.70
N LEU A 139 15.23 0.99 12.86
CA LEU A 139 16.15 2.09 13.13
C LEU A 139 17.06 1.71 14.29
N TYR A 140 18.34 2.08 14.21
CA TYR A 140 19.28 1.87 15.30
C TYR A 140 19.02 2.89 16.42
N ASP A 141 18.72 2.42 17.63
CA ASP A 141 18.56 3.24 18.82
C ASP A 141 19.89 3.27 19.58
N GLU A 142 20.57 4.42 19.52
CA GLU A 142 21.87 4.61 20.20
C GLU A 142 21.75 4.45 21.72
N ASN A 143 20.61 4.77 22.34
CA ASN A 143 20.44 4.66 23.79
C ASN A 143 20.29 3.20 24.23
N LYS A 144 19.72 2.35 23.38
CA LYS A 144 19.52 0.92 23.64
C LYS A 144 20.60 0.04 23.02
N GLU A 145 21.51 0.63 22.25
CA GLU A 145 22.56 -0.04 21.47
C GLU A 145 22.01 -1.22 20.64
N ARG A 146 20.81 -1.06 20.07
CA ARG A 146 20.16 -2.10 19.27
C ARG A 146 19.28 -1.49 18.20
N ASN A 147 18.97 -2.30 17.19
CA ASN A 147 17.90 -2.00 16.27
C ASN A 147 16.54 -2.10 16.97
N VAL A 148 15.66 -1.17 16.63
CA VAL A 148 14.29 -1.07 17.14
C VAL A 148 13.34 -1.02 15.95
N GLU A 149 12.27 -1.80 16.02
CA GLU A 149 11.23 -1.81 14.98
C GLU A 149 10.16 -0.75 15.26
N PHE A 150 9.82 -0.01 14.22
CA PHE A 150 8.79 1.02 14.21
C PHE A 150 7.69 0.68 13.22
N GLU A 151 6.44 0.90 13.62
CA GLU A 151 5.31 0.97 12.70
C GLU A 151 5.22 2.37 12.09
N ILE A 152 4.94 2.43 10.80
CA ILE A 152 4.66 3.70 10.13
C ILE A 152 3.18 4.01 10.31
N LEU A 153 2.86 4.94 11.20
CA LEU A 153 1.47 5.35 11.43
C LEU A 153 0.92 6.12 10.22
N ALA A 154 1.71 7.05 9.69
CA ALA A 154 1.35 7.82 8.51
C ALA A 154 2.57 8.52 7.91
N ILE A 155 2.45 8.87 6.63
CA ILE A 155 3.37 9.75 5.90
C ILE A 155 2.55 10.92 5.37
N VAL A 156 3.06 12.14 5.51
CA VAL A 156 2.43 13.36 4.98
C VAL A 156 3.33 13.95 3.91
N GLU A 157 2.81 14.19 2.71
CA GLU A 157 3.43 15.09 1.74
C GLU A 157 2.72 16.44 1.84
N SER A 158 3.48 17.50 2.16
CA SER A 158 2.95 18.86 2.28
C SER A 158 3.62 19.79 1.27
N LYS A 159 2.81 20.43 0.42
CA LYS A 159 3.29 21.44 -0.53
C LYS A 159 3.57 22.78 0.12
N SER A 160 2.83 23.15 1.16
CA SER A 160 3.08 24.38 1.92
C SER A 160 4.50 24.45 2.46
N TYR A 161 5.05 23.29 2.86
CA TYR A 161 6.40 23.16 3.39
C TYR A 161 7.41 22.58 2.40
N ASP A 162 6.95 22.14 1.22
CA ASP A 162 7.75 21.41 0.22
C ASP A 162 8.54 20.23 0.82
N LYS A 163 7.88 19.45 1.70
CA LYS A 163 8.50 18.40 2.51
C LYS A 163 7.62 17.16 2.63
N LYS A 164 8.26 16.03 2.97
CA LYS A 164 7.59 14.81 3.41
C LYS A 164 7.89 14.56 4.87
N TYR A 165 6.89 14.10 5.61
CA TYR A 165 6.97 13.79 7.02
C TYR A 165 6.55 12.36 7.25
N ILE A 166 7.10 11.75 8.28
CA ILE A 166 6.76 10.39 8.69
C ILE A 166 6.52 10.36 10.19
N LEU A 167 5.41 9.75 10.59
CA LEU A 167 5.07 9.47 11.98
C LEU A 167 5.30 7.98 12.25
N LEU A 168 6.16 7.71 13.22
CA LEU A 168 6.58 6.39 13.65
C LEU A 168 6.12 6.10 15.07
N GLN A 169 5.82 4.83 15.35
CA GLN A 169 5.55 4.33 16.69
C GLN A 169 6.41 3.10 16.95
N GLU A 170 7.15 3.07 18.05
CA GLU A 170 7.92 1.88 18.44
C GLU A 170 6.96 0.70 18.71
N LYS A 171 7.21 -0.46 18.11
CA LYS A 171 6.35 -1.64 18.28
C LYS A 171 6.27 -2.14 19.72
N GLU A 172 7.38 -2.04 20.45
CA GLU A 172 7.49 -2.50 21.84
C GLU A 172 7.06 -1.40 22.84
N ASN A 173 6.75 -0.19 22.37
CA ASN A 173 6.38 0.95 23.22
C ASN A 173 5.46 1.92 22.48
N GLU A 174 4.14 1.75 22.65
CA GLU A 174 3.12 2.57 21.96
C GLU A 174 3.16 4.05 22.34
N ASP A 175 3.74 4.40 23.50
CA ASP A 175 3.92 5.78 23.95
C ASP A 175 5.11 6.47 23.27
N ASN A 176 6.04 5.71 22.68
CA ASN A 176 7.18 6.25 21.95
C ASN A 176 6.82 6.51 20.49
N LYS A 177 6.32 7.72 20.23
CA LYS A 177 6.03 8.22 18.88
C LYS A 177 7.07 9.25 18.47
N GLN A 178 7.50 9.16 17.21
CA GLN A 178 8.57 9.98 16.66
C GLN A 178 8.13 10.53 15.30
N MET A 179 8.45 11.80 15.05
CA MET A 179 8.13 12.45 13.78
C MET A 179 9.40 13.00 13.15
N TYR A 180 9.57 12.73 11.87
CA TYR A 180 10.75 13.15 11.11
C TYR A 180 10.37 13.74 9.76
N ILE A 181 11.25 14.60 9.23
CA ILE A 181 11.29 14.95 7.82
C ILE A 181 11.96 13.80 7.07
N MET A 182 11.36 13.38 5.97
CA MET A 182 11.80 12.32 5.09
C MET A 182 12.39 12.95 3.82
N THR A 183 13.69 12.83 3.60
CA THR A 183 14.37 13.41 2.42
C THR A 183 14.13 12.63 1.12
N ASP A 184 13.96 11.30 1.22
CA ASP A 184 13.83 10.39 0.08
C ASP A 184 12.72 9.33 0.32
N GLY A 185 12.90 8.10 -0.19
CA GLY A 185 12.04 6.95 0.11
C GLY A 185 12.51 6.18 1.35
N LEU A 186 11.66 5.31 1.89
CA LEU A 186 11.85 4.64 3.20
C LEU A 186 13.21 3.97 3.45
N SER A 187 13.88 3.44 2.42
CA SER A 187 15.14 2.69 2.53
C SER A 187 16.39 3.54 2.48
N ASP A 188 16.32 4.71 1.86
CA ASP A 188 17.49 5.54 1.52
C ASP A 188 17.35 6.95 2.10
N THR A 189 16.50 7.10 3.12
CA THR A 189 16.20 8.40 3.73
C THR A 189 17.07 8.68 4.95
N GLU A 190 17.55 9.93 5.04
CA GLU A 190 17.94 10.55 6.29
C GLU A 190 16.70 11.08 7.04
N TYR A 191 16.49 10.59 8.26
CA TYR A 191 15.39 11.05 9.12
C TYR A 191 15.85 12.29 9.88
N ILE A 192 15.34 13.46 9.49
CA ILE A 192 15.77 14.75 10.04
C ILE A 192 14.72 15.24 11.04
N ASN A 193 15.17 15.77 12.17
CA ASN A 193 14.27 16.37 13.16
C ASN A 193 13.57 17.62 12.60
N ILE A 194 12.33 17.83 13.01
CA ILE A 194 11.59 19.06 12.71
C ILE A 194 11.98 20.09 13.77
N GLU A 195 12.76 21.10 13.38
CA GLU A 195 13.26 22.12 14.32
C GLU A 195 12.26 23.25 14.59
N ASN A 196 11.34 23.50 13.64
CA ASN A 196 10.35 24.56 13.77
C ASN A 196 9.10 24.04 14.50
N GLU A 197 8.77 24.66 15.64
CA GLU A 197 7.65 24.24 16.51
C GLU A 197 6.28 24.41 15.84
N GLU A 198 6.06 25.50 15.09
CA GLU A 198 4.81 25.73 14.36
C GLU A 198 4.61 24.69 13.24
N GLU A 199 5.68 24.36 12.50
CA GLU A 199 5.68 23.29 11.50
C GLU A 199 5.35 21.94 12.15
N LEU A 200 5.96 21.64 13.29
CA LEU A 200 5.70 20.41 14.04
C LEU A 200 4.24 20.31 14.49
N GLU A 201 3.68 21.37 15.08
CA GLU A 201 2.29 21.40 15.54
C GLU A 201 1.30 21.25 14.38
N ASN A 202 1.53 21.93 13.26
CA ASN A 202 0.66 21.86 12.09
C ASN A 202 0.64 20.45 11.48
N ILE A 203 1.81 19.82 11.32
CA ILE A 203 1.90 18.46 10.78
C ILE A 203 1.35 17.44 11.78
N ALA A 204 1.59 17.62 13.09
CA ALA A 204 1.01 16.77 14.13
C ALA A 204 -0.53 16.81 14.10
N GLY A 205 -1.12 17.99 13.85
CA GLY A 205 -2.56 18.15 13.69
C GLY A 205 -3.15 17.28 12.58
N LEU A 206 -2.47 17.20 11.43
CA LEU A 206 -2.92 16.38 10.30
C LEU A 206 -2.99 14.89 10.63
N PHE A 207 -2.13 14.39 11.52
CA PHE A 207 -2.16 12.99 11.96
C PHE A 207 -3.29 12.68 12.93
N MET A 208 -3.71 13.66 13.74
CA MET A 208 -4.83 13.48 14.68
C MET A 208 -6.19 13.46 13.98
N GLU A 209 -6.28 14.06 12.80
CA GLU A 209 -7.51 14.12 11.99
C GLU A 209 -7.67 12.92 11.04
N SER A 210 -6.66 12.05 10.93
CA SER A 210 -6.63 10.91 9.99
C SER A 210 -7.06 9.59 10.61
#